data_AF-A0A2D4HI12-F1
#
_entry.id   AF-A0A2D4HI12-F1
#
_cell.length_a   1.000
_cell.length_b   1.000
_cell.length_c   1.000
_cell.angle_alpha   90.00
_cell.angle_beta   90.00
_cell.angle_gamma   90.00
#
_symmetry.space_group_name_H-M   'P 1'
#
loop_
_entity.id
_entity.type
_entity.pdbx_description
1 polymer ?
#
loop_
_entity_poly.entity_id
_entity_poly.type
_entity_poly.pdbx_seq_one_letter_code
_entity_poly.pdbx_strand_id
1 'polypeptide(L)'
;MTGKEGLYACEDSSSWEAVLNIYQDVIEAMGSKKKKLIALDQWYQDELPELLAGREEKYLTKEELLKLMEWKLTRGKFRPRLQQLVAANPSKMVEEHTRKAFHLLPDVEAAVKELNELKGIGPATASGTKMARLQINDRLQ
;
A
#
# COMPACT_ATOMS: atom_id res chain seq x y z
N MET A 1 10.91 -20.20 30.45
CA MET A 1 10.88 -20.54 29.01
C MET A 1 9.43 -20.57 28.57
N THR A 2 8.84 -19.40 28.29
CA THR A 2 7.47 -19.29 27.77
C THR A 2 7.54 -19.29 26.25
N GLY A 3 6.73 -20.17 25.65
CA GLY A 3 6.74 -20.46 24.22
C GLY A 3 6.52 -19.21 23.38
N LYS A 4 7.22 -19.15 22.24
CA LYS A 4 6.96 -18.20 21.16
C LYS A 4 5.60 -18.51 20.54
N GLU A 5 4.51 -18.13 21.20
CA GLU A 5 3.25 -17.92 20.51
C GLU A 5 3.40 -16.59 19.79
N GLY A 6 3.76 -16.64 18.51
CA GLY A 6 3.85 -15.44 17.67
C GLY A 6 2.47 -14.80 17.52
N LEU A 7 2.42 -13.54 17.09
CA LEU A 7 1.15 -12.81 16.87
C LEU A 7 0.09 -13.65 16.12
N TYR A 8 0.51 -14.46 15.16
CA TYR A 8 -0.38 -15.31 14.36
C TYR A 8 -1.14 -16.40 15.15
N ALA A 9 -0.73 -16.71 16.38
CA ALA A 9 -1.41 -17.63 17.27
C ALA A 9 -2.28 -16.90 18.32
N CYS A 10 -2.24 -15.56 18.35
CA CYS A 10 -2.92 -14.75 19.34
C CYS A 10 -4.24 -14.20 18.76
N GLU A 11 -5.37 -14.59 19.34
CA GLU A 11 -6.71 -14.11 18.96
C GLU A 11 -7.13 -12.83 19.72
N ASP A 12 -6.31 -12.36 20.66
CA ASP A 12 -6.61 -11.17 21.46
C ASP A 12 -6.29 -9.87 20.70
N SER A 13 -7.34 -9.07 20.43
CA SER A 13 -7.24 -7.78 19.75
C SER A 13 -6.24 -6.83 20.41
N SER A 14 -6.16 -6.87 21.75
CA SER A 14 -5.31 -5.97 22.53
C SER A 14 -3.82 -6.17 22.23
N SER A 15 -3.43 -7.43 22.02
CA SER A 15 -2.06 -7.80 21.66
C SER A 15 -1.69 -7.34 20.24
N TRP A 16 -2.64 -7.34 19.30
CA TRP A 16 -2.45 -6.77 17.96
C TRP A 16 -2.34 -5.24 17.99
N GLU A 17 -3.17 -4.57 18.80
CA GLU A 17 -3.12 -3.11 18.99
C GLU A 17 -1.81 -2.65 19.63
N ALA A 18 -1.32 -3.36 20.64
CA ALA A 18 -0.03 -3.05 21.27
C ALA A 18 1.12 -3.10 20.26
N VAL A 19 1.09 -4.06 19.33
CA VAL A 19 2.10 -4.22 18.28
C VAL A 19 1.91 -3.20 17.15
N LEU A 20 0.68 -2.77 16.88
CA LEU A 20 0.42 -1.65 15.98
C LEU A 20 0.93 -0.32 16.56
N ASN A 21 0.85 -0.11 17.87
CA ASN A 21 1.31 1.12 18.52
C ASN A 21 2.83 1.32 18.43
N ILE A 22 3.61 0.24 18.45
CA ILE A 22 5.08 0.30 18.25
C ILE A 22 5.50 0.49 16.79
N TYR A 23 4.55 0.47 15.85
CA TYR A 23 4.84 0.59 14.42
C TYR A 23 5.58 1.90 14.09
N GLN A 24 5.14 3.01 14.70
CA GLN A 24 5.75 4.32 14.48
C GLN A 24 7.21 4.32 14.96
N ASP A 25 7.48 3.76 16.13
CA ASP A 25 8.85 3.62 16.67
C ASP A 25 9.75 2.80 15.73
N VAL A 26 9.20 1.75 15.12
CA VAL A 26 9.92 0.92 14.13
C VAL A 26 10.21 1.69 12.84
N ILE A 27 9.23 2.47 12.35
CA ILE A 27 9.43 3.32 11.17
C ILE A 27 10.48 4.42 11.47
N GLU A 28 10.48 5.00 12.66
CA GLU A 28 11.47 6.01 13.07
C GLU A 28 12.88 5.40 13.23
N ALA A 29 12.98 4.21 13.82
CA ALA A 29 14.23 3.46 13.91
C ALA A 29 14.78 3.09 12.52
N MET A 30 13.92 2.69 11.57
CA MET A 30 14.32 2.46 10.17
C MET A 30 14.62 3.75 9.41
N GLY A 31 13.86 4.80 9.69
CA GLY A 31 13.95 6.14 9.10
C GLY A 31 15.20 6.89 9.52
N SER A 32 15.78 6.56 10.67
CA SER A 32 17.08 7.07 11.13
C SER A 32 18.21 6.84 10.11
N LYS A 33 18.13 5.77 9.30
CA LYS A 33 19.05 5.50 8.18
C LYS A 33 18.52 5.99 6.81
N LYS A 34 17.22 6.22 6.71
CA LYS A 34 16.52 6.57 5.46
C LYS A 34 15.47 7.65 5.75
N LYS A 35 15.90 8.90 5.96
CA LYS A 35 15.00 10.03 6.33
C LYS A 35 13.76 10.17 5.44
N LYS A 36 13.89 9.82 4.15
CA LYS A 36 12.80 9.83 3.18
C LYS A 36 11.67 8.83 3.52
N LEU A 37 11.98 7.76 4.26
CA LEU A 37 11.04 6.71 4.60
C LEU A 37 9.90 7.21 5.49
N ILE A 38 10.19 8.07 6.47
CA ILE A 38 9.18 8.58 7.41
C ILE A 38 8.12 9.39 6.64
N ALA A 39 8.57 10.33 5.80
CA ALA A 39 7.67 11.14 4.97
C ALA A 39 6.88 10.29 3.96
N LEU A 40 7.50 9.25 3.38
CA LEU A 40 6.80 8.33 2.47
C LEU A 40 5.78 7.47 3.20
N ASP A 41 6.07 7.03 4.43
CA ASP A 41 5.14 6.22 5.22
C ASP A 41 3.96 7.05 5.70
N GLN A 42 4.19 8.28 6.17
CA GLN A 42 3.13 9.22 6.53
C GLN A 42 2.22 9.54 5.33
N TRP A 43 2.80 9.83 4.16
CA TRP A 43 2.03 10.02 2.94
C TRP A 43 1.17 8.79 2.59
N TYR A 44 1.73 7.59 2.73
CA TYR A 44 1.00 6.35 2.46
C TYR A 44 -0.08 6.04 3.51
N GLN A 45 0.15 6.41 4.77
CA GLN A 45 -0.79 6.15 5.87
C GLN A 45 -1.96 7.11 5.88
N ASP A 46 -1.69 8.41 5.71
CA ASP A 46 -2.65 9.48 5.99
C ASP A 46 -3.08 10.20 4.70
N GLU A 47 -2.12 10.76 3.95
CA GLU A 47 -2.42 11.61 2.79
C GLU A 47 -3.09 10.83 1.64
N LEU A 48 -2.61 9.62 1.33
CA LEU A 48 -3.12 8.84 0.19
C LEU A 48 -4.60 8.45 0.38
N PRO A 49 -5.05 7.93 1.54
CA PRO A 49 -6.47 7.72 1.80
C PRO A 49 -7.31 8.98 1.71
N GLU A 50 -6.85 10.11 2.25
CA GLU A 50 -7.58 11.39 2.18
C GLU A 50 -7.74 11.87 0.75
N LEU A 51 -6.68 11.78 -0.07
CA LEU A 51 -6.72 12.11 -1.49
C LEU A 51 -7.70 11.22 -2.26
N LEU A 52 -7.77 9.93 -1.92
CA LEU A 52 -8.70 8.99 -2.57
C LEU A 52 -10.13 9.18 -2.09
N ALA A 53 -10.35 9.58 -0.84
CA ALA A 53 -11.67 9.89 -0.29
C ALA A 53 -12.23 11.20 -0.86
N GLY A 54 -11.39 12.19 -1.17
CA GLY A 54 -11.79 13.46 -1.76
C GLY A 54 -12.08 13.41 -3.27
N ARG A 55 -11.83 12.28 -3.95
CA ARG A 55 -12.10 12.11 -5.39
C ARG A 55 -13.48 11.52 -5.61
N GLU A 56 -14.23 12.06 -6.58
CA GLU A 56 -15.50 11.47 -7.04
C GLU A 56 -15.29 10.02 -7.52
N GLU A 57 -14.16 9.74 -8.15
CA GLU A 57 -13.82 8.41 -8.64
C GLU A 57 -12.45 7.99 -8.10
N LYS A 58 -12.40 6.81 -7.48
CA LYS A 58 -11.19 6.30 -6.86
C LYS A 58 -10.27 5.74 -7.95
N TYR A 59 -9.12 6.38 -8.16
CA TYR A 59 -8.05 5.93 -9.06
C TYR A 59 -6.70 6.44 -8.59
N LEU A 60 -5.62 5.81 -9.05
CA LEU A 60 -4.26 6.25 -8.78
C LEU A 60 -3.65 6.87 -10.04
N THR A 61 -2.99 8.00 -9.87
CA THR A 61 -2.18 8.62 -10.92
C THR A 61 -0.84 7.88 -11.06
N LYS A 62 -0.17 8.07 -12.19
CA LYS A 62 1.18 7.54 -12.41
C LYS A 62 2.19 8.01 -11.35
N GLU A 63 2.09 9.27 -10.93
CA GLU A 63 2.98 9.84 -9.92
C GLU A 63 2.75 9.20 -8.54
N GLU A 64 1.49 9.02 -8.15
CA GLU A 64 1.13 8.31 -6.90
C GLU A 64 1.59 6.86 -6.92
N LEU A 65 1.42 6.17 -8.05
CA LEU A 65 1.88 4.80 -8.20
C LEU A 65 3.42 4.70 -8.10
N LEU A 66 4.15 5.65 -8.69
CA LEU A 66 5.61 5.72 -8.56
C LEU A 66 6.05 6.02 -7.13
N LYS A 67 5.35 6.93 -6.43
CA LYS A 67 5.61 7.27 -5.03
C LYS A 67 5.31 6.07 -4.11
N LEU A 68 4.26 5.31 -4.37
CA LEU A 68 3.93 4.06 -3.67
C LEU A 68 5.00 2.99 -3.89
N MET A 69 5.50 2.86 -5.12
CA MET A 69 6.62 1.98 -5.43
C MET A 69 7.90 2.39 -4.72
N GLU A 70 8.19 3.69 -4.68
CA GLU A 70 9.33 4.21 -3.94
C GLU A 70 9.22 3.91 -2.45
N TRP A 71 8.04 4.13 -1.83
CA TRP A 71 7.77 3.77 -0.44
C TRP A 71 8.04 2.28 -0.18
N LYS A 72 7.47 1.40 -1.02
CA LYS A 72 7.65 -0.05 -0.90
C LYS A 72 9.10 -0.49 -1.03
N LEU A 73 9.83 0.05 -2.01
CA LEU A 73 11.24 -0.29 -2.24
C LEU A 73 12.16 0.30 -1.16
N THR A 74 11.79 1.43 -0.55
CA THR A 74 12.53 2.06 0.54
C THR A 74 12.41 1.24 1.83
N ARG A 75 11.22 0.68 2.11
CA ARG A 75 10.98 -0.25 3.24
C ARG A 75 11.65 -1.59 3.04
N GLY A 76 11.61 -2.13 1.83
CA GLY A 76 12.13 -3.45 1.51
C GLY A 76 13.52 -3.42 0.86
N LYS A 77 13.74 -4.41 -0.01
CA LYS A 77 14.94 -4.49 -0.86
C LYS A 77 14.74 -3.56 -2.07
N PHE A 78 15.60 -2.56 -2.21
CA PHE A 78 15.57 -1.63 -3.32
C PHE A 78 15.86 -2.36 -4.65
N ARG A 79 14.94 -2.23 -5.63
CA ARG A 79 15.02 -2.87 -6.95
C ARG A 79 14.71 -1.83 -8.04
N PRO A 80 15.72 -1.09 -8.55
CA PRO A 80 15.50 0.03 -9.47
C PRO A 80 14.83 -0.38 -10.79
N ARG A 81 15.07 -1.61 -11.25
CA ARG A 81 14.43 -2.16 -12.45
C ARG A 81 12.90 -2.20 -12.34
N LEU A 82 12.35 -2.42 -11.14
CA LEU A 82 10.91 -2.47 -10.94
C LEU A 82 10.27 -1.08 -11.03
N GLN A 83 10.95 -0.06 -10.51
CA GLN A 83 10.52 1.33 -10.62
C GLN A 83 10.55 1.83 -12.07
N GLN A 84 11.57 1.41 -12.84
CA GLN A 84 11.62 1.71 -14.28
C GLN A 84 10.48 1.06 -15.07
N LEU A 85 10.10 -0.18 -14.73
CA LEU A 85 8.96 -0.85 -15.37
C LEU A 85 7.65 -0.13 -15.11
N VAL A 86 7.45 0.34 -13.88
CA VAL A 86 6.26 1.14 -13.52
C VAL A 86 6.27 2.49 -14.23
N ALA A 87 7.43 3.14 -14.32
CA ALA A 87 7.61 4.40 -15.03
C ALA A 87 7.40 4.27 -16.56
N ALA A 88 7.61 3.09 -17.13
CA ALA A 88 7.36 2.81 -18.53
C ALA A 88 5.87 2.67 -18.88
N ASN A 89 4.96 2.56 -17.90
CA ASN A 89 3.53 2.54 -18.19
C ASN A 89 3.02 3.94 -18.58
N PRO A 90 2.13 4.03 -19.59
CA PRO A 90 1.44 5.28 -19.92
C PRO A 90 0.55 5.76 -18.76
N SER A 91 0.47 7.06 -18.53
CA SER A 91 -0.38 7.63 -17.46
C SER A 91 -1.85 7.24 -17.61
N LYS A 92 -2.39 7.34 -18.84
CA LYS A 92 -3.77 6.92 -19.16
C LYS A 92 -4.06 5.46 -18.80
N MET A 93 -3.11 4.57 -19.11
CA MET A 93 -3.25 3.14 -18.81
C MET A 93 -3.26 2.89 -17.30
N VAL A 94 -2.42 3.58 -16.53
CA VAL A 94 -2.41 3.48 -15.07
C VAL A 94 -3.76 3.94 -14.49
N GLU A 95 -4.28 5.07 -14.94
CA GLU A 95 -5.56 5.60 -14.47
C GLU A 95 -6.73 4.68 -14.83
N GLU A 96 -6.78 4.15 -16.06
CA GLU A 96 -7.83 3.22 -16.50
C GLU A 96 -7.83 1.92 -15.70
N HIS A 97 -6.67 1.25 -15.56
CA HIS A 97 -6.59 -0.02 -14.84
C HIS A 97 -6.82 0.15 -13.34
N THR A 98 -6.30 1.22 -12.73
CA THR A 98 -6.52 1.48 -11.30
C THR A 98 -7.99 1.79 -11.04
N ARG A 99 -8.62 2.63 -11.86
CA ARG A 99 -10.06 2.92 -11.81
C ARG A 99 -10.91 1.67 -11.95
N LYS A 100 -10.61 0.80 -12.93
CA LYS A 100 -11.30 -0.50 -13.07
C LYS A 100 -11.10 -1.37 -11.84
N ALA A 101 -9.88 -1.46 -11.32
CA ALA A 101 -9.59 -2.23 -10.12
C ALA A 101 -10.35 -1.70 -8.90
N PHE A 102 -10.56 -0.39 -8.77
CA PHE A 102 -11.39 0.20 -7.70
C PHE A 102 -12.87 -0.17 -7.86
N HIS A 103 -13.38 -0.25 -9.09
CA HIS A 103 -14.76 -0.71 -9.35
C HIS A 103 -14.98 -2.20 -9.14
N LEU A 104 -13.93 -3.02 -9.26
CA LEU A 104 -14.00 -4.47 -9.02
C LEU A 104 -14.12 -4.81 -7.53
N LEU A 105 -13.83 -3.86 -6.63
CA LEU A 105 -14.04 -4.03 -5.21
C LEU A 105 -15.55 -4.24 -4.90
N PRO A 106 -15.94 -5.23 -4.06
CA PRO A 106 -15.14 -5.96 -3.06
C PRO A 106 -14.32 -7.15 -3.55
N ASP A 107 -14.33 -7.49 -4.83
CA ASP A 107 -13.52 -8.59 -5.37
C ASP A 107 -12.04 -8.18 -5.48
N VAL A 108 -11.30 -8.45 -4.40
CA VAL A 108 -9.87 -8.14 -4.30
C VAL A 108 -9.05 -8.98 -5.30
N GLU A 109 -9.47 -10.21 -5.61
CA GLU A 109 -8.75 -11.06 -6.55
C GLU A 109 -8.86 -10.50 -7.98
N ALA A 110 -10.07 -10.10 -8.38
CA ALA A 110 -10.29 -9.43 -9.66
C ALA A 110 -9.57 -8.08 -9.73
N ALA A 111 -9.60 -7.27 -8.66
CA ALA A 111 -8.89 -5.99 -8.60
C ALA A 111 -7.36 -6.18 -8.71
N VAL A 112 -6.79 -7.18 -8.04
CA VAL A 112 -5.36 -7.51 -8.13
C VAL A 112 -5.00 -8.00 -9.53
N LYS A 113 -5.86 -8.80 -10.16
CA LYS A 113 -5.65 -9.28 -11.53
C LYS A 113 -5.61 -8.12 -12.52
N GLU A 114 -6.53 -7.17 -12.41
CA GLU A 114 -6.54 -5.96 -13.26
C GLU A 114 -5.29 -5.11 -13.06
N LEU A 115 -4.80 -4.97 -11.82
CA LEU A 115 -3.56 -4.25 -11.53
C LEU A 115 -2.30 -4.98 -12.02
N ASN A 116 -2.32 -6.31 -12.11
CA ASN A 116 -1.19 -7.10 -12.63
C ASN A 116 -0.97 -6.92 -14.14
N GLU A 117 -1.95 -6.39 -14.89
CA GLU A 117 -1.78 -6.02 -16.29
C GLU A 117 -0.77 -4.86 -16.45
N LEU A 118 -0.55 -4.05 -15.40
CA LEU A 118 0.43 -2.97 -15.40
C LEU A 118 1.86 -3.50 -15.23
N LYS A 119 2.79 -3.04 -16.07
CA LYS A 119 4.19 -3.51 -16.03
C LYS A 119 4.84 -3.15 -14.70
N GLY A 120 5.44 -4.13 -14.04
CA GLY A 120 6.12 -3.94 -12.77
C GLY A 120 5.20 -3.89 -11.55
N ILE A 121 3.88 -4.04 -11.74
CA ILE A 121 2.95 -4.36 -10.67
C ILE A 121 2.76 -5.88 -10.68
N GLY A 122 3.07 -6.51 -9.55
CA GLY A 122 2.71 -7.91 -9.29
C GLY A 122 1.72 -7.98 -8.14
N PRO A 123 1.27 -9.19 -7.76
CA PRO A 123 0.25 -9.37 -6.73
C PRO A 123 0.65 -8.77 -5.38
N ALA A 124 1.95 -8.79 -5.05
CA ALA A 124 2.48 -8.15 -3.85
C ALA A 124 2.45 -6.61 -3.88
N THR A 125 2.43 -5.98 -5.05
CA THR A 125 2.33 -4.51 -5.19
C THR A 125 0.86 -4.11 -5.30
N ALA A 126 0.08 -4.89 -6.04
CA ALA A 126 -1.37 -4.72 -6.14
C ALA A 126 -2.05 -4.83 -4.77
N SER A 127 -1.62 -5.75 -3.90
CA SER A 127 -2.13 -5.80 -2.52
C SER A 127 -1.72 -4.60 -1.65
N GLY A 128 -0.68 -3.87 -2.05
CA GLY A 128 -0.15 -2.71 -1.35
C GLY A 128 -0.78 -1.38 -1.75
N THR A 129 -1.70 -1.32 -2.71
CA THR A 129 -2.33 -0.06 -3.15
C THR A 129 -3.41 0.47 -2.19
N LYS A 130 -3.47 -0.02 -0.94
CA LYS A 130 -4.52 0.28 0.07
C LYS A 130 -5.97 0.12 -0.38
N MET A 131 -6.22 -0.41 -1.58
CA MET A 131 -7.55 -0.74 -2.12
C MET A 131 -8.44 -1.45 -1.10
N ALA A 132 -7.89 -2.49 -0.46
CA ALA A 132 -8.58 -3.26 0.55
C ALA A 132 -8.85 -2.49 1.85
N ARG A 133 -7.98 -1.54 2.24
CA ARG A 133 -8.13 -0.76 3.47
C ARG A 133 -9.16 0.36 3.33
N LEU A 134 -9.27 0.98 2.15
CA LEU A 134 -10.32 1.96 1.86
C LEU A 134 -11.72 1.34 1.99
N GLN A 135 -11.89 0.10 1.53
CA GLN A 135 -13.17 -0.59 1.63
C GLN A 135 -13.54 -1.03 3.05
N ILE A 136 -12.56 -1.27 3.92
CA ILE A 136 -12.81 -1.50 5.35
C ILE A 136 -13.27 -0.19 6.00
N ASN A 137 -12.67 0.95 5.64
CA ASN A 137 -13.04 2.26 6.18
C ASN A 137 -14.44 2.71 5.69
N ASP A 138 -14.76 2.47 4.41
CA ASP A 138 -16.09 2.75 3.85
C ASP A 138 -17.20 1.84 4.42
N ARG A 139 -16.88 0.66 4.95
CA ARG A 139 -17.85 -0.24 5.62
C ARG A 139 -18.04 0.04 7.12
N LEU A 140 -17.23 0.91 7.71
CA LEU A 140 -17.29 1.30 9.12
C LEU A 140 -17.96 2.67 9.33
N GLN A 141 -18.58 3.22 8.28
CA GLN A 141 -19.51 4.35 8.30
C GLN A 141 -20.92 3.84 7.98
#